data_AF-A0A1Q7CM92-F1
#
_entry.id   AF-A0A1Q7CM92-F1
#
_cell.length_a   1.000
_cell.length_b   1.000
_cell.length_c   1.000
_cell.angle_alpha   90.00
_cell.angle_beta   90.00
_cell.angle_gamma   90.00
#
_symmetry.space_group_name_H-M   'P 1'
#
loop_
_entity.id
_entity.type
_entity.pdbx_description
1 polymer ?
#
loop_
_entity_poly.entity_id
_entity_poly.type
_entity_poly.pdbx_seq_one_letter_code
_entity_poly.pdbx_strand_id
1 'polypeptide(L)'
;MRMKWSIWLQAVTAAGLLAGASGSAAAVLLYDQAGQSQPPPQQGDKSKTPDVTPLTLDAPAPVNAEEDAAYKAFQAVNQNDSAKKIELGEAFLQKYPESRYKSPVYGALTYAYLQAGNTQKMQEYGEKEIAIAPNDVSTLALLGQTLPRGLHGSPTTPEAVQILAKAEQYSKQAIEITPTLQKPENLTDEAFTSAKNQTLAMAHSGLGLVYVRRGKNAEAIPELEQAVKIDPNPDPVNYYLLGMANKITSHFDDAIAAFNKCSAMAGPLQGTCKAQGEDAKKLGATQLSAPK
;
A
#
# COMPACT_ATOMS: atom_id res chain seq x y z
N MET A 1 -17.65 5.55 8.85
CA MET A 1 -16.79 5.48 10.05
C MET A 1 -15.47 6.13 9.70
N ARG A 2 -14.99 7.11 10.48
CA ARG A 2 -13.85 7.97 10.11
C ARG A 2 -12.54 7.30 10.53
N MET A 3 -11.76 6.82 9.57
CA MET A 3 -10.45 6.19 9.79
C MET A 3 -9.37 7.21 9.40
N LYS A 4 -8.49 7.59 10.34
CA LYS A 4 -7.41 8.58 10.12
C LYS A 4 -6.24 7.89 9.39
N TRP A 5 -6.31 7.78 8.07
CA TRP A 5 -5.42 6.97 7.21
C TRP A 5 -4.10 7.64 6.76
N SER A 6 -3.77 8.81 7.32
CA SER A 6 -2.95 9.82 6.62
C SER A 6 -1.42 9.68 6.71
N ILE A 7 -0.86 8.63 7.28
CA ILE A 7 0.55 8.73 7.73
C ILE A 7 1.55 8.41 6.61
N TRP A 8 1.29 7.41 5.76
CA TRP A 8 2.22 7.05 4.66
C TRP A 8 2.23 8.08 3.52
N LEU A 9 1.07 8.61 3.13
CA LEU A 9 0.96 9.67 2.13
C LEU A 9 1.60 10.98 2.58
N GLN A 10 1.65 11.24 3.90
CA GLN A 10 2.40 12.36 4.46
C GLN A 10 3.89 12.06 4.60
N ALA A 11 4.33 10.80 4.67
CA ALA A 11 5.73 10.47 4.86
C ALA A 11 6.57 10.44 3.57
N VAL A 12 5.93 10.30 2.40
CA VAL A 12 6.59 10.50 1.10
C VAL A 12 7.06 11.97 0.90
N THR A 13 6.74 12.87 1.84
CA THR A 13 7.08 14.31 1.77
C THR A 13 8.55 14.69 2.00
N ALA A 14 9.49 13.75 2.18
CA ALA A 14 10.90 14.13 2.36
C ALA A 14 11.97 13.16 1.79
N ALA A 15 11.60 12.07 1.12
CA ALA A 15 12.57 11.13 0.51
C ALA A 15 12.68 11.29 -1.03
N GLY A 16 12.25 12.43 -1.57
CA GLY A 16 12.46 12.85 -2.96
C GLY A 16 13.64 13.80 -3.15
N LEU A 17 14.54 13.88 -2.17
CA LEU A 17 15.80 14.61 -2.21
C LEU A 17 16.84 13.74 -1.50
N LEU A 18 17.45 12.81 -2.22
CA LEU A 18 18.83 12.31 -2.04
C LEU A 18 19.04 11.09 -2.96
N ALA A 19 19.16 11.35 -4.25
CA ALA A 19 19.98 10.53 -5.13
C ALA A 19 21.19 11.41 -5.50
N GLY A 20 22.33 11.17 -4.85
CA GLY A 20 23.56 11.89 -5.12
C GLY A 20 24.52 11.99 -3.94
N ALA A 21 24.96 10.86 -3.39
CA ALA A 21 26.25 10.75 -2.69
C ALA A 21 26.59 9.27 -2.46
N SER A 22 26.99 8.57 -3.52
CA SER A 22 27.87 7.40 -3.35
C SER A 22 29.26 7.93 -3.03
N GLY A 23 29.90 7.26 -2.06
CA GLY A 23 30.98 7.83 -1.27
C GLY A 23 32.31 8.02 -2.00
N SER A 24 33.21 8.72 -1.33
CA SER A 24 34.63 8.34 -1.21
C SER A 24 35.19 8.99 0.05
N ALA A 25 35.22 8.22 1.13
CA ALA A 25 36.14 8.47 2.23
C ALA A 25 37.55 8.12 1.72
N ALA A 26 38.37 9.13 1.45
CA ALA A 26 39.79 8.92 1.20
C ALA A 26 40.53 9.11 2.52
N ALA A 27 40.87 8.00 3.16
CA ALA A 27 41.88 7.94 4.19
C ALA A 27 43.23 8.36 3.58
N VAL A 28 43.87 9.36 4.19
CA VAL A 28 45.24 9.75 3.88
C VAL A 28 46.17 8.67 4.43
N LEU A 29 46.78 7.89 3.54
CA LEU A 29 47.98 7.12 3.83
C LEU A 29 49.18 7.85 3.23
N LEU A 30 50.10 8.24 4.10
CA LEU A 30 51.43 8.73 3.78
C LEU A 30 52.39 7.54 3.60
N TYR A 31 53.23 7.63 2.57
CA TYR A 31 54.59 7.10 2.34
C TYR A 31 54.73 6.61 0.90
N ASP A 32 55.56 7.27 0.07
CA ASP A 32 56.95 6.85 -0.16
C ASP A 32 57.73 7.87 -1.03
N GLN A 33 59.06 7.86 -0.86
CA GLN A 33 60.07 8.71 -1.47
C GLN A 33 60.51 8.23 -2.87
N ALA A 34 60.82 9.19 -3.74
CA ALA A 34 61.87 9.22 -4.80
C ALA A 34 61.41 10.28 -5.82
N GLY A 35 62.19 11.23 -6.35
CA GLY A 35 63.61 11.30 -6.60
C GLY A 35 63.78 11.89 -8.01
N GLN A 36 64.18 13.17 -8.08
CA GLN A 36 64.92 13.84 -9.17
C GLN A 36 64.24 14.35 -10.49
N SER A 37 64.38 15.69 -10.66
CA SER A 37 64.83 16.49 -11.84
C SER A 37 63.95 16.76 -13.10
N GLN A 38 63.61 18.06 -13.22
CA GLN A 38 63.29 19.01 -14.34
C GLN A 38 63.87 18.77 -15.77
N PRO A 39 63.57 19.59 -16.84
CA PRO A 39 62.64 20.75 -17.04
C PRO A 39 61.79 20.67 -18.38
N PRO A 40 60.97 21.69 -18.76
CA PRO A 40 59.86 21.57 -19.74
C PRO A 40 60.24 21.96 -21.19
N PRO A 41 59.33 21.76 -22.17
CA PRO A 41 58.96 22.92 -22.99
C PRO A 41 57.52 22.96 -23.55
N GLN A 42 57.08 24.22 -23.70
CA GLN A 42 56.34 24.81 -24.83
C GLN A 42 54.82 24.63 -24.97
N GLN A 43 54.17 25.80 -24.80
CA GLN A 43 52.90 26.19 -25.37
C GLN A 43 52.86 25.93 -26.89
N GLY A 44 51.82 25.22 -27.31
CA GLY A 44 51.46 25.01 -28.70
C GLY A 44 49.95 24.90 -28.82
N ASP A 45 49.35 26.04 -29.13
CA ASP A 45 48.12 26.30 -29.87
C ASP A 45 46.80 25.60 -29.55
N LYS A 46 45.77 26.44 -29.56
CA LYS A 46 44.36 26.14 -29.38
C LYS A 46 43.87 25.23 -30.52
N SER A 47 43.34 24.07 -30.19
CA SER A 47 42.31 23.46 -31.02
C SER A 47 41.24 22.83 -30.15
N LYS A 48 40.00 23.18 -30.47
CA LYS A 48 38.78 22.99 -29.69
C LYS A 48 38.56 21.52 -29.36
N THR A 49 38.58 21.17 -28.08
CA THR A 49 37.87 19.98 -27.60
C THR A 49 36.38 20.19 -27.84
N PRO A 50 35.66 19.21 -28.43
CA PRO A 50 34.20 19.24 -28.42
C PRO A 50 33.74 19.33 -26.97
N ASP A 51 32.79 20.22 -26.71
CA ASP A 51 32.11 20.30 -25.43
C ASP A 51 31.36 18.97 -25.24
N VAL A 52 32.00 18.01 -24.57
CA VAL A 52 31.33 16.78 -24.16
C VAL A 52 30.56 17.16 -22.92
N THR A 53 29.38 17.76 -23.11
CA THR A 53 28.36 17.78 -22.09
C THR A 53 28.18 16.34 -21.64
N PRO A 54 28.46 15.98 -20.39
CA PRO A 54 28.11 14.65 -19.92
C PRO A 54 26.60 14.58 -20.02
N LEU A 55 26.09 13.71 -20.89
CA LEU A 55 24.72 13.25 -20.82
C LEU A 55 24.58 12.61 -19.43
N THR A 56 24.10 13.37 -18.46
CA THR A 56 23.70 12.84 -17.17
C THR A 56 22.48 11.98 -17.44
N LEU A 57 22.71 10.67 -17.48
CA LEU A 57 21.67 9.65 -17.37
C LEU A 57 20.84 9.94 -16.12
N ASP A 58 19.53 10.05 -16.32
CA ASP A 58 18.45 9.90 -15.33
C ASP A 58 18.29 10.93 -14.21
N ALA A 59 18.48 12.23 -14.48
CA ALA A 59 17.91 13.27 -13.62
C ALA A 59 16.42 13.52 -14.01
N PRO A 60 15.44 13.37 -13.11
CA PRO A 60 14.05 13.70 -13.42
C PRO A 60 13.95 15.17 -13.85
N ALA A 61 13.07 15.46 -14.82
CA ALA A 61 12.93 16.79 -15.41
C ALA A 61 12.80 17.88 -14.33
N PRO A 62 13.51 19.02 -14.47
CA PRO A 62 13.42 20.11 -13.51
C PRO A 62 11.99 20.65 -13.47
N VAL A 63 11.37 20.56 -12.29
CA VAL A 63 10.02 21.03 -12.04
C VAL A 63 10.00 22.57 -12.13
N ASN A 64 9.10 23.13 -12.93
CA ASN A 64 8.91 24.57 -12.96
C ASN A 64 8.07 25.04 -11.76
N ALA A 65 8.16 26.33 -11.40
CA ALA A 65 7.47 26.86 -10.21
C ALA A 65 5.94 26.65 -10.24
N GLU A 66 5.33 26.58 -11.44
CA GLU A 66 3.90 26.34 -11.60
C GLU A 66 3.50 24.88 -11.27
N GLU A 67 4.34 23.92 -11.63
CA GLU A 67 4.14 22.50 -11.33
C GLU A 67 4.28 22.26 -9.82
N ASP A 68 5.29 22.84 -9.18
CA ASP A 68 5.44 22.79 -7.72
C ASP A 68 4.24 23.41 -7.00
N ALA A 69 3.75 24.56 -7.49
CA ALA A 69 2.58 25.22 -6.92
C ALA A 69 1.31 24.36 -7.09
N ALA A 70 1.12 23.75 -8.27
CA ALA A 70 -0.02 22.87 -8.54
C ALA A 70 0.01 21.62 -7.64
N TYR A 71 1.18 21.00 -7.46
CA TYR A 71 1.33 19.85 -6.59
C TYR A 71 1.08 20.22 -5.11
N LYS A 72 1.57 21.37 -4.64
CA LYS A 72 1.28 21.87 -3.29
C LYS A 72 -0.21 22.13 -3.09
N ALA A 73 -0.90 22.71 -4.08
CA ALA A 73 -2.34 22.91 -4.03
C ALA A 73 -3.10 21.59 -3.95
N PHE A 74 -2.71 20.59 -4.75
CA PHE A 74 -3.25 19.23 -4.68
C PHE A 74 -3.05 18.59 -3.30
N GLN A 75 -1.84 18.70 -2.73
CA GLN A 75 -1.54 18.16 -1.41
C GLN A 75 -2.39 18.81 -0.32
N ALA A 76 -2.59 20.13 -0.39
CA ALA A 76 -3.35 20.90 0.59
C ALA A 76 -4.85 20.57 0.64
N VAL A 77 -5.39 19.89 -0.38
CA VAL A 77 -6.79 19.44 -0.38
C VAL A 77 -7.04 18.50 0.80
N ASN A 78 -8.10 18.83 1.57
CA ASN A 78 -8.57 18.03 2.69
C ASN A 78 -8.79 16.58 2.25
N GLN A 79 -8.27 15.63 3.03
CA GLN A 79 -8.38 14.20 2.76
C GLN A 79 -9.81 13.67 2.61
N ASN A 80 -10.81 14.37 3.15
CA ASN A 80 -12.21 13.98 3.03
C ASN A 80 -12.89 14.57 1.78
N ASP A 81 -12.26 15.55 1.12
CA ASP A 81 -12.75 16.15 -0.12
C ASP A 81 -12.21 15.37 -1.32
N SER A 82 -12.76 14.16 -1.49
CA SER A 82 -12.34 13.25 -2.56
C SER A 82 -12.62 13.84 -3.94
N ALA A 83 -13.69 14.62 -4.08
CA ALA A 83 -14.04 15.27 -5.34
C ALA A 83 -12.97 16.29 -5.75
N LYS A 84 -12.56 17.18 -4.84
CA LYS A 84 -11.51 18.15 -5.13
C LYS A 84 -10.14 17.50 -5.31
N LYS A 85 -9.87 16.40 -4.57
CA LYS A 85 -8.64 15.63 -4.72
C LYS A 85 -8.53 15.03 -6.11
N ILE A 86 -9.61 14.43 -6.59
CA ILE A 86 -9.72 13.87 -7.94
C ILE A 86 -9.52 14.98 -8.98
N GLU A 87 -10.28 16.08 -8.88
CA GLU A 87 -10.21 17.20 -9.82
C GLU A 87 -8.77 17.73 -9.98
N LEU A 88 -8.10 18.06 -8.87
CA LEU A 88 -6.75 18.61 -8.92
C LEU A 88 -5.70 17.58 -9.32
N GLY A 89 -5.85 16.32 -8.90
CA GLY A 89 -4.90 15.25 -9.24
C GLY A 89 -4.95 14.89 -10.72
N GLU A 90 -6.14 14.76 -11.32
CA GLU A 90 -6.28 14.49 -12.75
C GLU A 90 -5.80 15.69 -13.59
N ALA A 91 -6.16 16.91 -13.20
CA ALA A 91 -5.67 18.12 -13.87
C ALA A 91 -4.14 18.23 -13.79
N PHE A 92 -3.53 17.86 -12.66
CA PHE A 92 -2.09 17.83 -12.49
C PHE A 92 -1.45 16.84 -13.47
N LEU A 93 -1.93 15.60 -13.54
CA LEU A 93 -1.39 14.57 -14.44
C LEU A 93 -1.58 14.90 -15.92
N GLN A 94 -2.69 15.58 -16.26
CA GLN A 94 -2.93 16.04 -17.62
C GLN A 94 -1.97 17.16 -18.03
N LYS A 95 -1.70 18.13 -17.13
CA LYS A 95 -0.79 19.25 -17.40
C LYS A 95 0.68 18.83 -17.34
N TYR A 96 1.03 17.89 -16.46
CA TYR A 96 2.41 17.47 -16.19
C TYR A 96 2.58 15.94 -16.28
N PRO A 97 2.39 15.33 -17.47
CA PRO A 97 2.45 13.88 -17.65
C PRO A 97 3.84 13.29 -17.38
N GLU A 98 4.91 14.10 -17.42
CA GLU A 98 6.27 13.68 -17.10
C GLU A 98 6.76 14.15 -15.72
N SER A 99 5.83 14.59 -14.87
CA SER A 99 6.16 15.06 -13.52
C SER A 99 6.83 14.00 -12.67
N ARG A 100 7.83 14.41 -11.88
CA ARG A 100 8.38 13.58 -10.79
C ARG A 100 7.36 13.29 -9.68
N TYR A 101 6.27 14.06 -9.60
CA TYR A 101 5.19 13.87 -8.62
C TYR A 101 4.12 12.88 -9.09
N LYS A 102 4.29 12.21 -10.24
CA LYS A 102 3.36 11.20 -10.75
C LYS A 102 2.97 10.17 -9.70
N SER A 103 3.96 9.54 -9.06
CA SER A 103 3.72 8.47 -8.08
C SER A 103 2.89 8.95 -6.87
N PRO A 104 3.30 9.99 -6.12
CA PRO A 104 2.49 10.44 -4.99
C PRO A 104 1.10 10.97 -5.41
N VAL A 105 0.93 11.45 -6.65
CA VAL A 105 -0.41 11.80 -7.18
C VAL A 105 -1.23 10.55 -7.49
N TYR A 106 -0.66 9.51 -8.11
CA TYR A 106 -1.34 8.24 -8.35
C TYR A 106 -1.76 7.56 -7.05
N GLY A 107 -0.88 7.45 -6.05
CA GLY A 107 -1.22 6.88 -4.74
C GLY A 107 -2.38 7.64 -4.07
N ALA A 108 -2.35 8.97 -4.11
CA ALA A 108 -3.43 9.79 -3.56
C ALA A 108 -4.75 9.68 -4.35
N LEU A 109 -4.70 9.60 -5.69
CA LEU A 109 -5.88 9.38 -6.52
C LEU A 109 -6.49 8.00 -6.29
N THR A 110 -5.66 6.97 -6.13
CA THR A 110 -6.10 5.62 -5.79
C THR A 110 -7.01 5.65 -4.55
N TYR A 111 -6.55 6.30 -3.47
CA TYR A 111 -7.37 6.47 -2.27
C TYR A 111 -8.61 7.34 -2.51
N ALA A 112 -8.48 8.47 -3.22
CA ALA A 112 -9.60 9.37 -3.47
C ALA A 112 -10.73 8.69 -4.27
N TYR A 113 -10.39 7.85 -5.25
CA TYR A 113 -11.38 7.07 -6.00
C TYR A 113 -11.99 5.94 -5.18
N LEU A 114 -11.25 5.34 -4.25
CA LEU A 114 -11.84 4.41 -3.28
C LEU A 114 -12.93 5.12 -2.45
N GLN A 115 -12.64 6.30 -1.93
CA GLN A 115 -13.60 7.09 -1.14
C GLN A 115 -14.80 7.56 -1.97
N ALA A 116 -14.59 7.83 -3.25
CA ALA A 116 -15.66 8.15 -4.20
C ALA A 116 -16.49 6.92 -4.63
N GLY A 117 -16.13 5.71 -4.20
CA GLY A 117 -16.80 4.47 -4.59
C GLY A 117 -16.53 4.03 -6.03
N ASN A 118 -15.56 4.64 -6.71
CA ASN A 118 -15.20 4.29 -8.08
C ASN A 118 -14.03 3.29 -8.09
N THR A 119 -14.37 2.02 -7.89
CA THR A 119 -13.38 0.93 -7.81
C THR A 119 -12.59 0.75 -9.11
N GLN A 120 -13.18 1.06 -10.27
CA GLN A 120 -12.50 0.95 -11.57
C GLN A 120 -11.35 1.96 -11.67
N LYS A 121 -11.62 3.24 -11.37
CA LYS A 121 -10.58 4.27 -11.36
C LYS A 121 -9.58 4.10 -10.23
N MET A 122 -10.03 3.63 -9.07
CA MET A 122 -9.16 3.23 -7.96
C MET A 122 -8.14 2.19 -8.44
N GLN A 123 -8.60 1.12 -9.09
CA GLN A 123 -7.71 0.10 -9.63
C GLN A 123 -6.79 0.66 -10.72
N GLU A 124 -7.31 1.47 -11.65
CA GLU A 124 -6.50 2.06 -12.73
C GLU A 124 -5.32 2.87 -12.17
N TYR A 125 -5.58 3.77 -11.21
CA TYR A 125 -4.53 4.60 -10.62
C TYR A 125 -3.62 3.81 -9.67
N GLY A 126 -4.15 2.80 -8.97
CA GLY A 126 -3.34 1.92 -8.13
C GLY A 126 -2.37 1.09 -8.95
N GLU A 127 -2.81 0.56 -10.10
CA GLU A 127 -1.93 -0.20 -11.01
C GLU A 127 -0.87 0.70 -11.67
N LYS A 128 -1.21 1.96 -11.96
CA LYS A 128 -0.23 2.97 -12.40
C LYS A 128 0.79 3.29 -11.31
N GLU A 129 0.37 3.33 -10.05
CA GLU A 129 1.27 3.57 -8.93
C GLU A 129 2.26 2.42 -8.73
N ILE A 130 1.77 1.18 -8.63
CA ILE A 130 2.65 0.01 -8.43
C ILE A 130 3.58 -0.23 -9.62
N ALA A 131 3.26 0.29 -10.82
CA ALA A 131 4.18 0.26 -11.95
C ALA A 131 5.40 1.17 -11.75
N ILE A 132 5.28 2.24 -10.97
CA ILE A 132 6.35 3.18 -10.64
C ILE A 132 7.01 2.82 -9.30
N ALA A 133 6.20 2.52 -8.28
CA ALA A 133 6.59 2.19 -6.93
C ALA A 133 6.04 0.80 -6.55
N PRO A 134 6.68 -0.30 -7.01
CA PRO A 134 6.17 -1.66 -6.84
C PRO A 134 6.06 -2.11 -5.38
N ASN A 135 6.70 -1.38 -4.45
CA ASN A 135 6.71 -1.66 -3.02
C ASN A 135 5.90 -0.64 -2.21
N ASP A 136 5.02 0.16 -2.84
CA ASP A 136 4.08 1.00 -2.10
C ASP A 136 3.07 0.11 -1.35
N VAL A 137 3.40 -0.19 -0.10
CA VAL A 137 2.61 -1.12 0.74
C VAL A 137 1.18 -0.64 0.98
N SER A 138 0.95 0.67 0.93
CA SER A 138 -0.39 1.25 1.16
C SER A 138 -1.30 0.93 -0.02
N THR A 139 -0.81 1.15 -1.24
CA THR A 139 -1.48 0.86 -2.49
C THR A 139 -1.66 -0.64 -2.68
N LEU A 140 -0.62 -1.44 -2.40
CA LEU A 140 -0.71 -2.90 -2.41
C LEU A 140 -1.80 -3.42 -1.47
N ALA A 141 -1.82 -2.97 -0.21
CA ALA A 141 -2.84 -3.38 0.75
C ALA A 141 -4.26 -2.92 0.34
N LEU A 142 -4.38 -1.72 -0.24
CA LEU A 142 -5.65 -1.18 -0.73
C LEU A 142 -6.22 -2.00 -1.88
N LEU A 143 -5.40 -2.32 -2.89
CA LEU A 143 -5.79 -3.16 -4.01
C LEU A 143 -6.10 -4.58 -3.53
N GLY A 144 -5.22 -5.18 -2.71
CA GLY A 144 -5.40 -6.52 -2.13
C GLY A 144 -6.72 -6.68 -1.39
N GLN A 145 -7.13 -5.66 -0.61
CA GLN A 145 -8.40 -5.68 0.11
C GLN A 145 -9.61 -5.39 -0.79
N THR A 146 -9.50 -4.46 -1.74
CA THR A 146 -10.68 -3.92 -2.43
C THR A 146 -11.08 -4.73 -3.66
N LEU A 147 -10.10 -5.19 -4.44
CA LEU A 147 -10.35 -5.99 -5.64
C LEU A 147 -11.28 -7.21 -5.40
N PRO A 148 -11.04 -8.07 -4.39
CA PRO A 148 -11.92 -9.22 -4.14
C PRO A 148 -13.31 -8.84 -3.59
N ARG A 149 -13.49 -7.62 -3.06
CA ARG A 149 -14.79 -7.10 -2.63
C ARG A 149 -15.68 -6.70 -3.81
N GLY A 150 -15.07 -6.19 -4.89
CA GLY A 150 -15.77 -5.83 -6.12
C GLY A 150 -16.21 -7.02 -6.99
N LEU A 151 -15.77 -8.24 -6.66
CA LEU A 151 -16.17 -9.43 -7.41
C LEU A 151 -17.64 -9.79 -7.14
N HIS A 152 -18.38 -9.88 -8.24
CA HIS A 152 -19.75 -10.37 -8.30
C HIS A 152 -19.80 -11.68 -9.11
N GLY A 153 -20.63 -12.64 -8.69
CA GLY A 153 -20.76 -13.94 -9.37
C GLY A 153 -19.74 -14.99 -8.93
N SER A 154 -19.50 -15.98 -9.79
CA SER A 154 -18.67 -17.15 -9.45
C SER A 154 -17.19 -16.77 -9.32
N PRO A 155 -16.48 -17.22 -8.27
CA PRO A 155 -15.03 -16.99 -8.11
C PRO A 155 -14.17 -17.78 -9.10
N THR A 156 -14.78 -18.67 -9.91
CA THR A 156 -14.08 -19.55 -10.86
C THR A 156 -14.06 -19.04 -12.30
N THR A 157 -14.68 -17.88 -12.60
CA THR A 157 -14.53 -17.28 -13.94
C THR A 157 -13.07 -16.88 -14.16
N PRO A 158 -12.57 -16.90 -15.42
CA PRO A 158 -11.18 -16.52 -15.70
C PRO A 158 -10.81 -15.13 -15.15
N GLU A 159 -11.73 -14.17 -15.25
CA GLU A 159 -11.57 -12.83 -14.70
C GLU A 159 -11.48 -12.84 -13.16
N ALA A 160 -12.39 -13.52 -12.48
CA ALA A 160 -12.36 -13.61 -11.02
C ALA A 160 -11.09 -14.30 -10.52
N VAL A 161 -10.63 -15.35 -11.20
CA VAL A 161 -9.38 -16.05 -10.88
C VAL A 161 -8.18 -15.10 -10.98
N GLN A 162 -8.10 -14.29 -12.04
CA GLN A 162 -7.03 -13.29 -12.22
C GLN A 162 -7.09 -12.21 -11.15
N ILE A 163 -8.28 -11.67 -10.85
CA ILE A 163 -8.45 -10.64 -9.82
C ILE A 163 -8.05 -11.18 -8.44
N LEU A 164 -8.47 -12.39 -8.09
CA LEU A 164 -8.09 -13.03 -6.82
C LEU A 164 -6.59 -13.31 -6.75
N ALA A 165 -5.94 -13.67 -7.86
CA ALA A 165 -4.50 -13.90 -7.91
C ALA A 165 -3.71 -12.59 -7.71
N LYS A 166 -4.10 -11.51 -8.38
CA LYS A 166 -3.52 -10.18 -8.15
C LYS A 166 -3.71 -9.72 -6.70
N ALA A 167 -4.92 -9.85 -6.17
CA ALA A 167 -5.22 -9.45 -4.79
C ALA A 167 -4.39 -10.23 -3.76
N GLU A 168 -4.22 -11.55 -3.95
CA GLU A 168 -3.34 -12.37 -3.12
C GLU A 168 -1.89 -11.88 -3.19
N GLN A 169 -1.36 -11.63 -4.40
CA GLN A 169 0.00 -11.15 -4.59
C GLN A 169 0.22 -9.82 -3.86
N TYR A 170 -0.68 -8.85 -4.04
CA TYR A 170 -0.57 -7.54 -3.41
C TYR A 170 -0.66 -7.63 -1.89
N SER A 171 -1.60 -8.40 -1.36
CA SER A 171 -1.71 -8.61 0.09
C SER A 171 -0.46 -9.26 0.67
N LYS A 172 0.06 -10.33 0.05
CA LYS A 172 1.29 -11.00 0.51
C LYS A 172 2.49 -10.08 0.50
N GLN A 173 2.67 -9.33 -0.59
CA GLN A 173 3.77 -8.38 -0.71
C GLN A 173 3.68 -7.26 0.33
N ALA A 174 2.47 -6.73 0.58
CA ALA A 174 2.28 -5.74 1.65
C ALA A 174 2.61 -6.31 3.05
N ILE A 175 2.19 -7.55 3.34
CA ILE A 175 2.48 -8.24 4.62
C ILE A 175 3.99 -8.44 4.80
N GLU A 176 4.70 -8.82 3.74
CA GLU A 176 6.14 -9.09 3.79
C GLU A 176 6.97 -7.81 3.95
N ILE A 177 6.63 -6.76 3.20
CA ILE A 177 7.44 -5.54 3.15
C ILE A 177 7.18 -4.64 4.35
N THR A 178 5.93 -4.50 4.81
CA THR A 178 5.56 -3.52 5.85
C THR A 178 6.41 -3.62 7.12
N PRO A 179 6.71 -4.82 7.67
CA PRO A 179 7.57 -4.96 8.84
C PRO A 179 8.99 -4.42 8.64
N THR A 180 9.53 -4.51 7.42
CA THR A 180 10.89 -4.10 7.04
C THR A 180 11.06 -2.60 6.81
N LEU A 181 9.94 -1.87 6.70
CA LEU A 181 9.98 -0.44 6.44
C LEU A 181 10.73 0.31 7.55
N GLN A 182 11.61 1.19 7.12
CA GLN A 182 12.30 2.11 8.01
C GLN A 182 11.41 3.31 8.28
N LYS A 183 11.47 3.79 9.52
CA LYS A 183 10.69 4.96 9.94
C LYS A 183 11.20 6.22 9.23
N PRO A 184 10.34 6.94 8.51
CA PRO A 184 10.67 8.26 7.95
C PRO A 184 10.99 9.26 9.06
N GLU A 185 11.99 10.12 8.87
CA GLU A 185 12.46 11.09 9.88
C GLU A 185 11.36 12.05 10.35
N ASN A 186 10.41 12.37 9.46
CA ASN A 186 9.28 13.26 9.70
C ASN A 186 8.10 12.61 10.45
N LEU A 187 8.19 11.33 10.81
CA LEU A 187 7.15 10.62 11.56
C LEU A 187 7.54 10.31 13.00
N THR A 188 6.57 10.47 13.90
CA THR A 188 6.68 9.92 15.26
C THR A 188 6.60 8.39 15.21
N ASP A 189 7.17 7.73 16.22
CA ASP A 189 7.14 6.26 16.32
C ASP A 189 5.71 5.73 16.41
N GLU A 190 4.84 6.43 17.13
CA GLU A 190 3.41 6.12 17.23
C GLU A 190 2.73 6.23 15.87
N ALA A 191 2.96 7.32 15.14
CA ALA A 191 2.38 7.52 13.83
C ALA A 191 2.83 6.41 12.88
N PHE A 192 4.13 6.12 12.83
CA PHE A 192 4.68 5.07 11.99
C PHE A 192 4.14 3.69 12.34
N THR A 193 4.06 3.35 13.62
CA THR A 193 3.51 2.07 14.10
C THR A 193 2.03 1.94 13.74
N SER A 194 1.25 2.99 13.95
CA SER A 194 -0.16 3.06 13.56
C SER A 194 -0.33 2.83 12.06
N ALA A 195 0.51 3.48 11.25
CA ALA A 195 0.51 3.34 9.80
C ALA A 195 0.85 1.91 9.35
N LYS A 196 1.87 1.28 9.95
CA LYS A 196 2.22 -0.13 9.70
C LYS A 196 1.06 -1.06 10.06
N ASN A 197 0.48 -0.87 11.24
CA ASN A 197 -0.63 -1.69 11.72
C ASN A 197 -1.84 -1.59 10.80
N GLN A 198 -2.19 -0.39 10.35
CA GLN A 198 -3.29 -0.19 9.42
C GLN A 198 -3.06 -0.91 8.08
N THR A 199 -1.86 -0.77 7.50
CA THR A 199 -1.48 -1.47 6.26
C THR A 199 -1.55 -2.99 6.44
N LEU A 200 -1.00 -3.52 7.54
CA LEU A 200 -1.02 -4.96 7.83
C LEU A 200 -2.45 -5.47 8.03
N ALA A 201 -3.28 -4.76 8.79
CA ALA A 201 -4.68 -5.13 9.00
C ALA A 201 -5.46 -5.22 7.68
N MET A 202 -5.25 -4.25 6.78
CA MET A 202 -5.84 -4.28 5.44
C MET A 202 -5.33 -5.43 4.59
N ALA A 203 -4.02 -5.66 4.58
CA ALA A 203 -3.40 -6.70 3.75
C ALA A 203 -3.83 -8.10 4.20
N HIS A 204 -3.84 -8.37 5.50
CA HIS A 204 -4.36 -9.60 6.10
C HIS A 204 -5.88 -9.78 5.84
N SER A 205 -6.67 -8.70 5.96
CA SER A 205 -8.09 -8.70 5.60
C SER A 205 -8.32 -9.09 4.14
N GLY A 206 -7.53 -8.51 3.22
CA GLY A 206 -7.57 -8.83 1.80
C GLY A 206 -7.21 -10.28 1.52
N LEU A 207 -6.14 -10.78 2.13
CA LEU A 207 -5.68 -12.16 1.95
C LEU A 207 -6.71 -13.18 2.47
N GLY A 208 -7.24 -12.93 3.66
CA GLY A 208 -8.32 -13.72 4.25
C GLY A 208 -9.55 -13.77 3.35
N LEU A 209 -9.99 -12.62 2.81
CA LEU A 209 -11.11 -12.57 1.88
C LEU A 209 -10.82 -13.34 0.57
N VAL A 210 -9.61 -13.24 0.02
CA VAL A 210 -9.23 -14.03 -1.16
C VAL A 210 -9.34 -15.53 -0.88
N TYR A 211 -8.86 -15.99 0.28
CA TYR A 211 -8.97 -17.39 0.67
C TYR A 211 -10.42 -17.82 0.89
N VAL A 212 -11.27 -17.02 1.55
CA VAL A 212 -12.71 -17.30 1.67
C VAL A 212 -13.37 -17.41 0.29
N ARG A 213 -13.09 -16.48 -0.63
CA ARG A 213 -13.63 -16.50 -2.01
C ARG A 213 -13.25 -17.77 -2.76
N ARG A 214 -12.09 -18.37 -2.44
CA ARG A 214 -11.60 -19.62 -3.05
C ARG A 214 -12.03 -20.88 -2.28
N GLY A 215 -12.82 -20.75 -1.21
CA GLY A 215 -13.22 -21.86 -0.35
C GLY A 215 -12.10 -22.39 0.57
N LYS A 216 -10.96 -21.70 0.61
CA LYS A 216 -9.78 -22.01 1.43
C LYS A 216 -9.96 -21.48 2.86
N ASN A 217 -11.00 -21.95 3.53
CA ASN A 217 -11.44 -21.38 4.81
C ASN A 217 -10.42 -21.62 5.93
N ALA A 218 -9.72 -22.76 5.94
CA ALA A 218 -8.67 -23.03 6.92
C ALA A 218 -7.51 -22.04 6.78
N GLU A 219 -7.08 -21.73 5.55
CA GLU A 219 -6.04 -20.72 5.29
C GLU A 219 -6.53 -19.29 5.55
N ALA A 220 -7.84 -19.02 5.42
CA ALA A 220 -8.41 -17.70 5.69
C ALA A 220 -8.40 -17.31 7.17
N ILE A 221 -8.60 -18.28 8.07
CA ILE A 221 -8.71 -18.04 9.52
C ILE A 221 -7.51 -17.26 10.09
N PRO A 222 -6.25 -17.71 9.96
CA PRO A 222 -5.12 -17.01 10.57
C PRO A 222 -4.94 -15.58 10.03
N GLU A 223 -5.25 -15.36 8.75
CA GLU A 223 -5.19 -14.03 8.14
C GLU A 223 -6.27 -13.10 8.71
N LEU A 224 -7.51 -13.60 8.82
CA LEU A 224 -8.62 -12.81 9.37
C LEU A 224 -8.43 -12.53 10.87
N GLU A 225 -7.88 -13.48 11.63
CA GLU A 225 -7.51 -13.30 13.04
C GLU A 225 -6.46 -12.19 13.19
N GLN A 226 -5.43 -12.21 12.36
CA GLN A 226 -4.40 -11.18 12.39
C GLN A 226 -4.96 -9.81 12.00
N ALA A 227 -5.85 -9.74 11.01
CA ALA A 227 -6.52 -8.51 10.62
C ALA A 227 -7.30 -7.88 11.79
N VAL A 228 -8.15 -8.66 12.48
CA VAL A 228 -8.98 -8.14 13.59
C VAL A 228 -8.18 -7.90 14.88
N LYS A 229 -7.03 -8.56 15.04
CA LYS A 229 -6.12 -8.36 16.18
C LYS A 229 -5.31 -7.07 16.06
N ILE A 230 -4.86 -6.73 14.85
CA ILE A 230 -4.07 -5.53 14.61
C ILE A 230 -4.95 -4.27 14.58
N ASP A 231 -6.13 -4.36 13.99
CA ASP A 231 -7.00 -3.20 13.77
C ASP A 231 -7.64 -2.73 15.08
N PRO A 232 -7.39 -1.48 15.54
CA PRO A 232 -8.08 -0.93 16.71
C PRO A 232 -9.58 -0.71 16.48
N ASN A 233 -10.03 -0.66 15.22
CA ASN A 233 -11.43 -0.55 14.83
C ASN A 233 -11.73 -1.48 13.63
N PRO A 234 -11.76 -2.81 13.85
CA PRO A 234 -11.93 -3.78 12.77
C PRO A 234 -13.18 -3.52 11.93
N ASP A 235 -13.09 -3.75 10.62
CA ASP A 235 -14.27 -3.84 9.75
C ASP A 235 -15.17 -5.01 10.20
N PRO A 236 -16.48 -4.83 10.47
CA PRO A 236 -17.38 -5.93 10.83
C PRO A 236 -17.37 -7.08 9.82
N VAL A 237 -17.06 -6.80 8.55
CA VAL A 237 -16.89 -7.82 7.50
C VAL A 237 -15.80 -8.83 7.88
N ASN A 238 -14.70 -8.41 8.51
CA ASN A 238 -13.62 -9.33 8.90
C ASN A 238 -14.08 -10.33 9.96
N TYR A 239 -14.84 -9.89 10.97
CA TYR A 239 -15.43 -10.79 11.96
C TYR A 239 -16.49 -11.72 11.35
N TYR A 240 -17.31 -11.20 10.42
CA TYR A 240 -18.26 -12.03 9.70
C TYR A 240 -17.57 -13.13 8.88
N LEU A 241 -16.54 -12.78 8.10
CA LEU A 241 -15.76 -13.73 7.31
C LEU A 241 -15.04 -14.75 8.21
N LEU A 242 -14.48 -14.30 9.34
CA LEU A 242 -13.83 -15.19 10.30
C LEU A 242 -14.84 -16.19 10.89
N GLY A 243 -16.03 -15.72 11.25
CA GLY A 243 -17.11 -16.58 11.74
C GLY A 243 -17.56 -17.59 10.69
N MET A 244 -17.72 -17.15 9.43
CA MET A 244 -18.07 -18.03 8.32
C MET A 244 -17.00 -19.08 8.05
N ALA A 245 -15.73 -18.69 8.01
CA ALA A 245 -14.61 -19.59 7.78
C ALA A 245 -14.54 -20.66 8.87
N ASN A 246 -14.57 -20.26 10.15
CA ASN A 246 -14.61 -21.17 11.30
C ASN A 246 -15.84 -22.09 11.27
N LYS A 247 -17.02 -21.58 10.89
CA LYS A 247 -18.23 -22.40 10.81
C LYS A 247 -18.09 -23.50 9.74
N ILE A 248 -17.52 -23.16 8.57
CA ILE A 248 -17.31 -24.10 7.47
C ILE A 248 -16.27 -25.17 7.84
N THR A 249 -15.25 -24.80 8.63
CA THR A 249 -14.22 -25.73 9.13
C THR A 249 -14.62 -26.43 10.43
N SER A 250 -15.89 -26.31 10.84
CA SER A 250 -16.44 -26.93 12.06
C SER A 250 -15.78 -26.47 13.38
N HIS A 251 -15.14 -25.30 13.40
CA HIS A 251 -14.67 -24.61 14.60
C HIS A 251 -15.81 -23.78 15.20
N PHE A 252 -16.87 -24.45 15.66
CA PHE A 252 -18.14 -23.78 15.98
C PHE A 252 -18.06 -22.77 17.12
N ASP A 253 -17.26 -23.01 18.16
CA ASP A 253 -17.10 -22.07 19.27
C ASP A 253 -16.42 -20.77 18.82
N ASP A 254 -15.37 -20.88 18.00
CA ASP A 254 -14.66 -19.74 17.43
C ASP A 254 -15.55 -18.98 16.43
N ALA A 255 -16.38 -19.72 15.67
CA ALA A 255 -17.39 -19.11 14.80
C ALA A 255 -18.40 -18.26 15.59
N ILE A 256 -18.95 -18.81 16.68
CA ILE A 256 -19.89 -18.10 17.57
C ILE A 256 -19.22 -16.85 18.15
N ALA A 257 -17.97 -16.96 18.62
CA ALA A 257 -17.23 -15.82 19.17
C ALA A 257 -17.06 -14.70 18.13
N ALA A 258 -16.65 -15.03 16.91
CA ALA A 258 -16.49 -14.07 15.82
C ALA A 258 -17.83 -13.43 15.40
N PHE A 259 -18.91 -14.22 15.28
CA PHE A 259 -20.23 -13.67 14.97
C PHE A 259 -20.78 -12.78 16.08
N ASN A 260 -20.52 -13.10 17.35
CA ASN A 260 -20.90 -12.24 18.47
C ASN A 260 -20.18 -10.89 18.39
N LYS A 261 -18.86 -10.88 18.12
CA LYS A 261 -18.10 -9.65 17.88
C LYS A 261 -18.69 -8.84 16.72
N CYS A 262 -18.99 -9.47 15.59
CA CYS A 262 -19.64 -8.79 14.46
C CYS A 262 -21.02 -8.21 14.85
N SER A 263 -21.88 -8.98 15.53
CA SER A 263 -23.24 -8.54 15.88
C SER A 263 -23.29 -7.45 16.96
N ALA A 264 -22.22 -7.29 17.73
CA ALA A 264 -22.08 -6.20 18.69
C ALA A 264 -21.77 -4.86 18.00
N MET A 265 -21.36 -4.88 16.73
CA MET A 265 -21.03 -3.70 15.95
C MET A 265 -22.28 -3.20 15.22
N ALA A 266 -22.59 -1.92 15.37
CA ALA A 266 -23.71 -1.30 14.67
C ALA A 266 -23.46 -1.26 13.16
N GLY A 267 -24.40 -1.76 12.36
CA GLY A 267 -24.31 -1.71 10.90
C GLY A 267 -25.17 -2.76 10.21
N PRO A 268 -25.14 -2.81 8.87
CA PRO A 268 -25.99 -3.70 8.08
C PRO A 268 -25.79 -5.20 8.38
N LEU A 269 -24.60 -5.59 8.84
CA LEU A 269 -24.28 -6.98 9.16
C LEU A 269 -24.77 -7.44 10.54
N GLN A 270 -25.23 -6.54 11.41
CA GLN A 270 -25.57 -6.87 12.79
C GLN A 270 -26.59 -8.02 12.89
N GLY A 271 -27.71 -7.90 12.16
CA GLY A 271 -28.76 -8.94 12.15
C GLY A 271 -28.28 -10.24 11.52
N THR A 272 -27.54 -10.16 10.42
CA THR A 272 -26.96 -11.33 9.74
C THR A 272 -26.00 -12.07 10.66
N CYS A 273 -25.09 -11.37 11.33
CA CYS A 273 -24.14 -11.96 12.26
C CYS A 273 -24.83 -12.61 13.46
N LYS A 274 -25.88 -11.99 14.01
CA LYS A 274 -26.68 -12.62 15.07
C LYS A 274 -27.28 -13.96 14.63
N ALA A 275 -27.92 -13.98 13.46
CA ALA A 275 -28.52 -15.20 12.92
C ALA A 275 -27.47 -16.30 12.64
N GLN A 276 -26.31 -15.93 12.11
CA GLN A 276 -25.22 -16.88 11.87
C GLN A 276 -24.59 -17.43 13.16
N GLY A 277 -24.52 -16.62 14.23
CA GLY A 277 -24.09 -17.09 15.55
C GLY A 277 -25.06 -18.12 16.14
N GLU A 278 -26.38 -17.90 15.99
CA GLU A 278 -27.39 -18.87 16.42
C GLU A 278 -27.34 -20.17 15.59
N ASP A 279 -27.08 -20.07 14.29
CA ASP A 279 -26.88 -21.22 13.41
C ASP A 279 -25.65 -22.04 13.81
N ALA A 280 -24.50 -21.38 14.00
CA ALA A 280 -23.27 -22.02 14.47
C ALA A 280 -23.47 -22.73 15.82
N LYS A 281 -24.25 -22.14 16.74
CA LYS A 281 -24.61 -22.75 18.02
C LYS A 281 -25.44 -24.04 17.86
N LYS A 282 -26.38 -24.07 16.93
CA LYS A 282 -27.18 -25.29 16.64
C LYS A 282 -26.30 -26.39 16.04
N LEU A 283 -25.38 -26.02 15.14
CA LEU A 283 -24.42 -26.97 14.56
C LEU A 283 -23.50 -27.56 15.63
N GLY A 284 -22.88 -26.73 16.48
CA GLY A 284 -22.01 -27.19 17.57
C GLY A 284 -22.70 -28.06 18.63
N ALA A 285 -24.04 -27.97 18.76
CA ALA A 285 -24.81 -28.85 19.64
C ALA A 285 -25.08 -30.24 19.04
N THR A 286 -24.93 -30.40 17.72
CA THR A 286 -25.28 -31.61 16.97
C THR A 286 -24.09 -32.26 16.26
N GLN A 287 -22.95 -31.57 16.18
CA GLN A 287 -21.74 -31.98 15.48
C GLN A 287 -20.53 -31.82 16.38
N LEU A 288 -19.53 -32.67 16.21
CA LEU A 288 -18.25 -32.52 16.89
C LEU A 288 -17.47 -31.35 16.27
N SER A 289 -16.95 -30.47 17.11
CA SER A 289 -16.03 -29.42 16.67
C SER A 289 -14.72 -30.02 16.16
N ALA A 290 -14.17 -29.45 15.09
CA ALA A 290 -12.83 -29.81 14.64
C ALA A 290 -11.78 -29.40 15.69
N PRO A 291 -10.67 -30.16 15.82
CA PRO A 291 -9.55 -29.72 16.64
C PRO A 291 -8.98 -28.40 16.11
N LYS A 292 -8.46 -27.58 17.04
CA LYS A 292 -7.73 -26.34 16.72
C LYS A 292 -6.37 -26.66 16.12
#